data_AF-A0A3M1ZDX3-F1
#
_entry.id   AF-A0A3M1ZDX3-F1
#
_cell.length_a   1.000
_cell.length_b   1.000
_cell.length_c   1.000
_cell.angle_alpha   90.00
_cell.angle_beta   90.00
_cell.angle_gamma   90.00
#
_symmetry.space_group_name_H-M   'P 1'
#
loop_
_entity.id
_entity.type
_entity.pdbx_description
1 polymer ?
#
loop_
_entity_poly.entity_id
_entity_poly.type
_entity_poly.pdbx_seq_one_letter_code
_entity_poly.pdbx_strand_id
1 'polypeptide(L)'
;MAVLPDPARRWDIQTKVRFAARLEDFFGVGRVDLGLLPEMDPFVAVEAIDGERVYAQDPDLADEYELYLLRRAGDLIPFERRRINVLLGREEP
;
A
#
# COMPACT_ATOMS: atom_id res chain seq x y z
N MET A 1 -8.26 2.08 1.87
CA MET A 1 -7.41 2.99 2.68
C MET A 1 -6.07 2.32 2.96
N ALA A 2 -4.97 3.00 2.66
CA ALA A 2 -3.62 2.51 2.93
C ALA A 2 -3.04 3.19 4.19
N VAL A 3 -2.27 2.45 4.97
CA VAL A 3 -1.68 2.94 6.22
C VAL A 3 -0.21 2.56 6.29
N LEU A 4 0.64 3.53 6.62
CA LEU A 4 2.02 3.30 7.06
C LEU A 4 2.04 3.23 8.59
N PRO A 5 2.17 2.04 9.22
CA PRO A 5 2.30 1.95 10.66
C PRO A 5 3.71 2.39 11.09
N ASP A 6 3.86 2.71 12.37
CA ASP A 6 5.16 2.86 13.02
C ASP A 6 6.02 1.60 12.73
N PRO A 7 7.20 1.74 12.09
CA PRO A 7 8.04 0.61 11.70
C PRO A 7 8.52 -0.22 12.91
N ALA A 8 8.56 0.37 14.11
CA ALA A 8 8.89 -0.36 15.34
C ALA A 8 7.74 -1.29 15.80
N ARG A 9 6.53 -1.15 15.24
CA ARG A 9 5.34 -1.89 15.65
C ARG A 9 4.78 -2.73 14.51
N ARG A 10 4.95 -4.04 14.61
CA ARG A 10 4.20 -4.97 13.77
C ARG A 10 2.76 -5.07 14.24
N TRP A 11 1.81 -4.86 13.33
CA TRP A 11 0.39 -5.05 13.61
C TRP A 11 0.03 -6.52 13.41
N ASP A 12 -0.51 -7.14 14.44
CA ASP A 12 -1.16 -8.44 14.31
C ASP A 12 -2.51 -8.32 13.58
N ILE A 13 -3.09 -9.45 13.20
CA ILE A 13 -4.39 -9.50 12.50
C ILE A 13 -5.48 -8.80 13.33
N GLN A 14 -5.49 -9.02 14.64
CA GLN A 14 -6.47 -8.45 15.55
C GLN A 14 -6.40 -6.91 15.60
N THR A 15 -5.19 -6.34 15.54
CA THR A 15 -4.98 -4.89 15.49
C THR A 15 -5.49 -4.32 14.17
N LYS A 16 -5.20 -4.97 13.04
CA LYS A 16 -5.70 -4.55 11.72
C LYS A 16 -7.23 -4.53 11.69
N VAL A 17 -7.88 -5.60 12.16
CA VAL A 17 -9.36 -5.72 12.19
C VAL A 17 -9.97 -4.65 13.10
N ARG A 18 -9.46 -4.49 14.33
CA ARG A 18 -9.98 -3.46 15.25
C ARG A 18 -9.79 -2.05 14.71
N PHE A 19 -8.68 -1.79 14.01
CA PHE A 19 -8.43 -0.49 13.41
C PHE A 19 -9.39 -0.22 12.25
N ALA A 20 -9.62 -1.19 11.36
CA ALA A 20 -10.59 -1.07 10.29
C ALA A 20 -12.01 -0.78 10.82
N ALA A 21 -12.48 -1.54 11.82
CA ALA A 21 -13.79 -1.33 12.44
C ALA A 21 -13.92 0.08 13.05
N ARG A 22 -12.86 0.58 13.70
CA ARG A 22 -12.85 1.96 14.23
C ARG A 22 -12.92 3.02 13.15
N LEU A 23 -12.31 2.79 11.99
CA LEU A 23 -12.42 3.70 10.85
C LEU A 23 -13.84 3.67 10.27
N GLU A 24 -14.45 2.49 10.16
CA GLU A 24 -15.85 2.34 9.74
C GLU A 24 -16.80 3.14 10.64
N ASP A 25 -16.65 2.99 11.96
CA ASP A 25 -17.39 3.77 12.95
C ASP A 25 -17.13 5.28 12.83
N PHE A 26 -15.86 5.68 12.68
CA PHE A 26 -15.46 7.09 12.59
C PHE A 26 -16.00 7.79 11.35
N PHE A 27 -15.93 7.13 10.19
CA PHE A 27 -16.45 7.67 8.93
C PHE A 27 -17.95 7.44 8.73
N GLY A 28 -18.59 6.63 9.58
CA GLY A 28 -20.00 6.28 9.44
C GLY A 28 -20.28 5.47 8.16
N VAL A 29 -19.32 4.66 7.72
CA VAL A 29 -19.41 3.87 6.49
C VAL A 29 -19.54 2.38 6.78
N GLY A 30 -20.18 1.64 5.87
CA GLY A 30 -20.41 0.21 6.06
C GLY A 30 -19.19 -0.68 5.87
N ARG A 31 -18.11 -0.20 5.23
CA ARG A 31 -16.89 -0.98 5.00
C ARG A 31 -15.67 -0.08 4.73
N VAL A 32 -14.54 -0.45 5.33
CA VAL A 32 -13.21 0.09 5.00
C VAL A 32 -12.28 -1.05 4.61
N ASP A 33 -11.80 -1.04 3.36
CA ASP A 33 -10.72 -1.93 2.95
C ASP A 33 -9.37 -1.36 3.40
N LEU A 34 -8.79 -1.93 4.46
CA LEU A 34 -7.54 -1.50 5.07
C LEU A 34 -6.35 -2.29 4.51
N GLY A 35 -5.36 -1.60 3.95
CA GLY A 35 -4.06 -2.16 3.56
C GLY A 35 -2.91 -1.51 4.34
N LEU A 36 -1.91 -2.30 4.73
CA LEU A 36 -0.67 -1.77 5.30
C LEU A 36 0.37 -1.62 4.20
N LEU A 37 0.87 -0.41 3.98
CA LEU A 37 1.79 -0.11 2.88
C LEU A 37 3.02 -1.04 2.80
N PRO A 38 3.67 -1.45 3.92
CA PRO A 38 4.79 -2.40 3.87
C PRO A 38 4.44 -3.81 3.38
N GLU A 39 3.16 -4.19 3.44
CA GLU A 39 2.66 -5.52 3.09
C GLU A 39 1.96 -5.56 1.72
N MET A 40 1.69 -4.39 1.15
CA MET A 40 0.99 -4.26 -0.13
C MET A 40 1.92 -4.60 -1.29
N ASP A 41 1.32 -5.07 -2.38
CA ASP A 41 2.02 -5.13 -3.66
C ASP A 41 2.50 -3.72 -4.03
N PRO A 42 3.77 -3.54 -4.47
CA PRO A 42 4.33 -2.22 -4.74
C PRO A 42 3.54 -1.39 -5.75
N PHE A 43 2.90 -2.03 -6.74
CA PHE A 43 2.08 -1.30 -7.72
C PHE A 43 0.78 -0.81 -7.07
N VAL A 44 0.13 -1.64 -6.24
CA VAL A 44 -1.06 -1.22 -5.48
C VAL A 44 -0.72 -0.16 -4.43
N ALA A 45 0.48 -0.20 -3.86
CA ALA A 45 0.95 0.81 -2.91
C ALA A 45 1.15 2.17 -3.58
N VAL A 46 1.58 2.22 -4.85
CA VAL A 46 1.69 3.48 -5.61
C VAL A 46 0.32 4.09 -5.90
N GLU A 47 -0.71 3.27 -6.18
CA GLU A 47 -2.09 3.77 -6.33
C GLU A 47 -2.60 4.52 -5.08
N ALA A 48 -2.03 4.23 -3.90
CA ALA A 48 -2.38 4.95 -2.68
C ALA A 48 -1.83 6.40 -2.66
N ILE A 49 -0.75 6.66 -3.40
CA ILE A 49 -0.14 8.00 -3.55
C ILE A 49 -1.06 8.91 -4.36
N ASP A 50 -1.71 8.37 -5.38
CA ASP A 50 -2.70 9.10 -6.21
C ASP A 50 -4.01 9.39 -5.45
N GLY A 51 -4.18 8.81 -4.27
CA GLY A 51 -5.31 9.08 -3.38
C GLY A 51 -5.16 10.40 -2.61
N GLU A 52 -5.93 10.53 -1.53
CA GLU A 52 -5.87 11.69 -0.64
C GLU A 52 -5.24 11.31 0.70
N ARG A 53 -4.22 12.08 1.13
CA ARG A 53 -3.57 11.91 2.43
C ARG A 53 -4.46 12.45 3.54
N VAL A 54 -5.07 11.55 4.30
CA VAL A 54 -5.96 11.90 5.42
C VAL A 54 -5.24 12.24 6.73
N TYR A 55 -4.00 11.74 6.92
CA TYR A 55 -3.20 11.96 8.13
C TYR A 55 -1.71 11.68 7.88
N ALA A 56 -0.84 12.51 8.46
CA ALA A 56 0.58 12.23 8.62
C ALA A 56 1.07 12.84 9.93
N GLN A 57 1.74 12.04 10.76
CA GLN A 57 2.39 12.54 11.97
C GLN A 57 3.64 13.36 11.64
N ASP A 58 4.40 12.90 10.65
CA ASP A 58 5.59 13.54 10.10
C ASP A 58 5.42 13.58 8.57
N PRO A 59 5.12 14.76 7.99
CA PRO A 59 4.92 14.91 6.54
C PRO A 59 6.17 14.60 5.72
N ASP A 60 7.35 14.96 6.21
CA ASP A 60 8.60 14.74 5.49
C ASP A 60 8.89 13.23 5.40
N LEU A 61 8.70 12.50 6.49
CA LEU A 61 8.83 11.04 6.51
C LEU A 61 7.79 10.36 5.59
N ALA A 62 6.58 10.91 5.50
CA ALA A 62 5.55 10.40 4.60
C ALA A 62 5.98 10.57 3.13
N ASP A 63 6.48 11.76 2.76
CA ASP A 63 6.97 12.04 1.41
C ASP A 63 8.19 11.16 1.05
N GLU A 64 9.12 10.95 1.99
CA GLU A 64 10.23 10.02 1.81
C GLU A 64 9.75 8.59 1.54
N TYR A 65 8.70 8.15 2.24
CA TYR A 65 8.13 6.82 2.03
C TYR A 65 7.43 6.70 0.67
N GLU A 66 6.74 7.75 0.21
CA GLU A 66 6.14 7.80 -1.12
C GLU A 66 7.21 7.71 -2.22
N LEU A 67 8.31 8.46 -2.08
CA LEU A 67 9.46 8.35 -2.99
C LEU A 67 10.06 6.93 -2.99
N TYR A 68 10.14 6.29 -1.82
CA TYR A 68 10.56 4.89 -1.72
C TYR A 68 9.63 3.94 -2.48
N LEU A 69 8.31 4.10 -2.37
CA LEU A 69 7.33 3.28 -3.09
C LEU A 69 7.44 3.47 -4.61
N LEU A 70 7.53 4.71 -5.09
CA LEU A 70 7.71 5.02 -6.51
C LEU A 70 8.97 4.38 -7.07
N ARG A 71 10.09 4.47 -6.35
CA ARG A 71 11.34 3.81 -6.73
C ARG A 71 11.18 2.30 -6.79
N ARG A 72 10.58 1.69 -5.76
CA ARG A 72 10.39 0.24 -5.69
C ARG A 72 9.52 -0.28 -6.83
N ALA A 73 8.43 0.41 -7.16
CA ALA A 73 7.60 0.08 -8.30
C ALA A 73 8.38 0.23 -9.61
N GLY A 74 9.11 1.34 -9.78
CA GLY A 74 9.97 1.60 -10.93
C GLY A 74 10.98 0.49 -11.19
N ASP A 75 11.68 0.04 -10.14
CA ASP A 75 12.65 -1.06 -10.20
C ASP A 75 12.01 -2.40 -10.62
N LEU A 76 10.70 -2.59 -10.33
CA LEU A 76 9.95 -3.82 -10.65
C LEU A 76 9.27 -3.81 -12.02
N ILE A 77 9.10 -2.65 -12.67
CA ILE A 77 8.43 -2.54 -13.99
C ILE A 77 8.96 -3.56 -15.02
N PRO A 78 10.29 -3.74 -15.20
CA PRO A 78 10.79 -4.69 -16.19
C PRO A 78 10.40 -6.15 -15.89
N PHE A 79 10.35 -6.51 -14.61
CA PHE A 79 9.96 -7.85 -14.16
C PHE A 79 8.46 -8.08 -14.32
N GLU A 80 7.65 -7.07 -14.02
CA GLU A 80 6.20 -7.11 -14.18
C GLU A 80 5.81 -7.28 -15.66
N ARG A 81 6.47 -6.54 -16.56
CA ARG A 81 6.28 -6.69 -18.01
C ARG A 81 6.59 -8.10 -18.50
N ARG A 82 7.70 -8.69 -18.04
CA ARG A 82 8.03 -10.09 -18.37
C ARG A 82 6.99 -11.06 -17.83
N ARG A 83 6.57 -10.89 -16.57
CA ARG A 83 5.52 -11.71 -15.96
C ARG A 83 4.24 -11.71 -16.81
N ILE A 84 3.78 -10.53 -17.23
CA ILE A 84 2.62 -10.37 -18.10
C ILE A 84 2.84 -11.01 -19.47
N ASN A 85 4.01 -10.85 -20.08
CA ASN A 85 4.32 -11.45 -21.38
C ASN A 85 4.30 -12.97 -21.34
N VAL A 86 4.87 -13.59 -20.30
CA VAL A 86 4.83 -15.04 -20.09
C VAL A 86 3.38 -15.51 -19.88
N LEU A 87 2.61 -14.82 -19.03
CA LEU A 87 1.19 -15.16 -18.80
C LEU A 87 0.32 -15.05 -20.07
N LEU A 88 0.66 -14.13 -20.97
CA LEU A 88 -0.03 -13.93 -22.24
C LEU A 88 0.56 -14.75 -23.40
N GLY A 89 1.57 -15.60 -23.15
CA GLY A 89 2.21 -16.44 -24.17
C GLY A 89 3.03 -15.66 -25.22
N ARG A 90 3.51 -14.46 -24.88
CA ARG A 90 4.32 -13.59 -25.76
C ARG A 90 5.82 -13.86 -25.61
N GLU A 91 6.23 -14.48 -24.51
CA GLU A 91 7.62 -14.88 -24.19
C GLU A 91 7.60 -16.27 -23.55
N GLU A 92 8.65 -17.06 -23.75
CA GLU A 92 8.86 -18.33 -23.04
C GLU A 92 9.45 -18.06 -21.64
N PRO A 93 9.12 -18.90 -20.63
CA PRO A 93 9.49 -18.70 -19.23
C PRO A 93 10.99 -18.82 -18.92
#